data_AF-A0A2G1W4H9-F1
#
_entry.id   AF-A0A2G1W4H9-F1
#
_cell.length_a   1.000
_cell.length_b   1.000
_cell.length_c   1.000
_cell.angle_alpha   90.00
_cell.angle_beta   90.00
_cell.angle_gamma   90.00
#
_symmetry.space_group_name_H-M   'P 1'
#
loop_
_entity.id
_entity.type
_entity.pdbx_description
1 polymer ?
#
loop_
_entity_poly.entity_id
_entity_poly.type
_entity_poly.pdbx_seq_one_letter_code
_entity_poly.pdbx_strand_id
1 'polypeptide(L)'
;MKSELPAKELPDHHCPVCGSKQRVFLRYPWYICKECVALAEDGDGRRLNFGNVSFSGGFCFGYVDEPDTESRVCGSVFCLIHGRPVYVTEARFGGTVAQPLTSSHAVGMQLYDNVDLRRRTTS
;
A
#
# COMPACT_ATOMS: atom_id res chain seq x y z
N MET A 1 -39.77 27.72 4.63
CA MET A 1 -38.51 27.51 3.90
C MET A 1 -37.61 26.63 4.74
N LYS A 2 -37.48 25.34 4.43
CA LYS A 2 -36.49 24.48 5.07
C LYS A 2 -35.18 24.67 4.29
N SER A 3 -34.19 25.27 4.93
CA SER A 3 -32.83 25.35 4.40
C SER A 3 -32.21 23.97 4.50
N GLU A 4 -32.24 23.21 3.41
CA GLU A 4 -31.43 22.00 3.25
C GLU A 4 -29.98 22.46 3.07
N LEU A 5 -29.16 22.28 4.11
CA LEU A 5 -27.71 22.37 3.98
C LEU A 5 -27.27 21.31 2.95
N PRO A 6 -26.46 21.66 1.94
CA PRO A 6 -26.02 20.68 0.95
C PRO A 6 -25.28 19.55 1.68
N ALA A 7 -25.63 18.30 1.36
CA ALA A 7 -24.89 17.14 1.80
C ALA A 7 -23.42 17.38 1.42
N LYS A 8 -22.53 17.43 2.42
CA LYS A 8 -21.12 17.74 2.22
C LYS A 8 -20.53 16.75 1.22
N GLU A 9 -20.33 17.19 -0.02
CA GLU A 9 -19.82 16.36 -1.09
C GLU A 9 -18.42 15.88 -0.70
N LEU A 10 -18.21 14.57 -0.77
CA LEU A 10 -16.89 13.98 -0.54
C LEU A 10 -16.01 14.30 -1.75
N PRO A 11 -14.72 14.62 -1.54
CA PRO A 11 -13.81 14.85 -2.66
C PRO A 11 -13.68 13.58 -3.49
N ASP A 12 -13.63 13.71 -4.82
CA ASP A 12 -13.29 12.59 -5.70
C ASP A 12 -11.90 12.03 -5.34
N HIS A 13 -11.74 10.72 -5.47
CA HIS A 13 -10.46 10.06 -5.34
C HIS A 13 -10.02 9.47 -6.68
N HIS A 14 -8.77 9.71 -7.04
CA HIS A 14 -8.14 9.16 -8.23
C HIS A 14 -6.85 8.46 -7.84
N CYS A 15 -6.59 7.30 -8.44
CA CYS A 15 -5.37 6.56 -8.20
C CYS A 15 -4.14 7.44 -8.51
N PRO A 16 -3.21 7.67 -7.56
CA PRO A 16 -2.05 8.53 -7.78
C PRO A 16 -1.06 8.01 -8.85
N VAL A 17 -1.20 6.75 -9.25
CA VAL A 17 -0.34 6.12 -10.26
C VAL A 17 -0.94 6.23 -11.66
N CYS A 18 -2.19 5.80 -11.85
CA CYS A 18 -2.83 5.71 -13.17
C CYS A 18 -3.96 6.71 -13.42
N GLY A 19 -4.38 7.48 -12.41
CA GLY A 19 -5.45 8.47 -12.53
C GLY A 19 -6.88 7.89 -12.59
N SER A 20 -7.06 6.57 -12.53
CA SER A 20 -8.38 5.94 -12.55
C SER A 20 -9.25 6.45 -11.39
N LYS A 21 -10.55 6.68 -11.66
CA LYS A 21 -11.50 7.07 -10.62
C LYS A 21 -11.68 5.92 -9.64
N GLN A 22 -11.65 6.24 -8.35
CA GLN A 22 -11.65 5.29 -7.26
C GLN A 22 -12.72 5.65 -6.22
N ARG A 23 -13.09 4.69 -5.38
CA ARG A 23 -13.99 4.95 -4.24
C ARG A 23 -13.28 5.82 -3.21
N VAL A 24 -13.99 6.78 -2.63
CA VAL A 24 -13.42 7.64 -1.59
C VAL A 24 -13.30 6.89 -0.26
N PHE A 25 -12.10 6.85 0.30
CA PHE A 25 -11.84 6.42 1.67
C PHE A 25 -11.11 7.53 2.41
N LEU A 26 -11.81 8.27 3.26
CA LEU A 26 -11.25 9.44 3.96
C LEU A 26 -10.02 9.12 4.82
N ARG A 27 -9.88 7.87 5.28
CA ARG A 27 -8.69 7.40 6.02
C ARG A 27 -7.46 7.25 5.13
N TYR A 28 -7.66 6.95 3.86
CA TYR A 28 -6.60 6.70 2.88
C TYR A 28 -6.82 7.59 1.65
N PRO A 29 -6.71 8.91 1.80
CA PRO A 29 -7.03 9.86 0.73
C PRO A 29 -6.11 9.77 -0.49
N TRP A 30 -5.03 8.99 -0.40
CA TRP A 30 -4.02 8.82 -1.45
C TRP A 30 -3.76 7.35 -1.78
N TYR A 31 -4.74 6.46 -1.54
CA TYR A 31 -4.51 5.04 -1.80
C TYR A 31 -4.36 4.74 -3.30
N ILE A 32 -3.46 3.82 -3.61
CA ILE A 32 -3.19 3.32 -4.95
C ILE A 32 -4.14 2.18 -5.26
N CYS A 33 -4.73 2.15 -6.47
CA CYS A 33 -5.68 1.11 -6.86
C CYS A 33 -5.03 -0.28 -6.95
N LYS A 34 -5.82 -1.33 -6.79
CA LYS A 34 -5.34 -2.72 -6.74
C LYS A 34 -4.54 -3.12 -8.00
N GLU A 35 -4.93 -2.61 -9.16
CA GLU A 35 -4.28 -2.90 -10.44
C GLU A 35 -2.86 -2.35 -10.47
N CYS A 36 -2.64 -1.14 -9.93
CA CYS A 36 -1.30 -0.58 -9.81
C CYS A 36 -0.50 -1.25 -8.70
N VAL A 37 -1.14 -1.65 -7.59
CA VAL A 37 -0.46 -2.39 -6.51
C VAL A 37 0.05 -3.76 -6.98
N ALA A 38 -0.66 -4.43 -7.89
CA ALA A 38 -0.20 -5.67 -8.51
C ALA A 38 1.08 -5.51 -9.35
N LEU A 39 1.47 -4.26 -9.66
CA LEU A 39 2.72 -3.91 -10.33
C LEU A 39 3.81 -3.48 -9.34
N ALA A 40 3.64 -3.69 -8.04
CA ALA A 40 4.68 -3.42 -7.07
C ALA A 40 5.92 -4.31 -7.33
N GLU A 41 7.09 -3.70 -7.21
CA GLU A 41 8.38 -4.35 -7.43
C GLU A 41 9.42 -3.91 -6.41
N ASP A 42 10.43 -4.75 -6.18
CA ASP A 42 11.65 -4.38 -5.46
C ASP A 42 12.61 -3.56 -6.35
N GLY A 43 13.78 -3.19 -5.81
CA GLY A 43 14.80 -2.42 -6.53
C GLY A 43 15.41 -3.16 -7.72
N ASP A 44 15.36 -4.49 -7.70
CA ASP A 44 15.84 -5.39 -8.75
C ASP A 44 14.76 -5.68 -9.82
N GLY A 45 13.52 -5.19 -9.61
CA GLY A 45 12.38 -5.30 -10.52
C GLY A 45 11.53 -6.55 -10.33
N ARG A 46 11.73 -7.30 -9.24
CA ARG A 46 10.94 -8.50 -8.94
C ARG A 46 9.57 -8.15 -8.40
N ARG A 47 8.53 -8.82 -8.89
CA ARG A 47 7.14 -8.54 -8.53
C ARG A 47 6.79 -9.01 -7.12
N LEU A 48 6.09 -8.17 -6.38
CA LEU A 48 5.65 -8.42 -5.01
C LEU A 48 4.15 -8.70 -4.96
N ASN A 49 3.73 -9.53 -4.01
CA ASN A 49 2.34 -9.64 -3.56
C ASN A 49 2.25 -9.29 -2.07
N PHE A 50 1.05 -8.91 -1.62
CA PHE A 50 0.82 -8.48 -0.24
C PHE A 50 -0.46 -9.11 0.29
N GLY A 51 -0.48 -9.38 1.59
CA GLY A 51 -1.64 -9.98 2.24
C GLY A 51 -1.67 -9.73 3.74
N ASN A 52 -2.69 -10.31 4.36
CA ASN A 52 -2.77 -10.40 5.82
C ASN A 52 -2.35 -11.80 6.26
N VAL A 53 -1.69 -11.89 7.41
CA VAL A 53 -1.24 -13.18 7.99
C VAL A 53 -2.43 -14.02 8.43
N SER A 54 -3.47 -13.39 8.95
CA SER A 54 -4.64 -14.06 9.51
C SER A 54 -5.87 -13.17 9.50
N PHE A 55 -7.03 -13.73 9.84
CA PHE A 55 -8.26 -12.95 10.05
C PHE A 55 -8.14 -11.95 11.21
N SER A 56 -7.31 -12.23 12.22
CA SER A 56 -7.01 -11.31 13.32
C SER A 56 -6.03 -10.18 12.95
N GLY A 57 -5.51 -10.21 11.72
CA GLY A 57 -4.61 -9.19 11.17
C GLY A 57 -3.17 -9.68 11.03
N GLY A 58 -2.27 -8.71 10.92
CA GLY A 58 -0.86 -8.91 10.59
C GLY A 58 -0.63 -8.73 9.09
N PHE A 59 0.52 -8.18 8.72
CA PHE A 59 0.88 -7.88 7.34
C PHE A 59 2.01 -8.79 6.86
N CYS A 60 1.93 -9.24 5.61
CA CYS A 60 2.99 -10.00 4.97
C CYS A 60 3.15 -9.64 3.50
N PHE A 61 4.31 -9.99 2.96
CA PHE A 61 4.59 -9.92 1.52
C PHE A 61 5.32 -11.17 1.04
N GLY A 62 5.23 -11.45 -0.24
CA GLY A 62 5.98 -12.48 -0.94
C GLY A 62 6.35 -12.03 -2.34
N TYR A 63 7.12 -12.86 -3.05
CA TYR A 63 7.42 -12.64 -4.46
C TYR A 63 6.46 -13.44 -5.34
N VAL A 64 5.99 -12.82 -6.42
CA VAL A 64 5.02 -13.44 -7.34
C VAL A 64 5.63 -14.62 -8.09
N ASP A 65 6.93 -14.59 -8.35
CA ASP A 65 7.67 -15.68 -9.01
C ASP A 65 8.03 -16.85 -8.08
N GLU A 66 7.76 -16.71 -6.77
CA GLU A 66 7.99 -17.73 -5.75
C GLU A 66 6.72 -17.97 -4.90
N PRO A 67 5.59 -18.41 -5.50
CA PRO A 67 4.31 -18.51 -4.80
C PRO A 67 4.28 -19.61 -3.72
N ASP A 68 5.17 -20.60 -3.80
CA ASP A 68 5.27 -21.70 -2.84
C ASP A 68 6.18 -21.36 -1.64
N THR A 69 6.85 -20.21 -1.66
CA THR A 69 7.68 -19.74 -0.54
C THR A 69 6.79 -19.07 0.52
N GLU A 70 7.07 -19.35 1.79
CA GLU A 70 6.41 -18.71 2.93
C GLU A 70 6.51 -17.18 2.85
N SER A 71 5.37 -16.51 2.97
CA SER A 71 5.32 -15.04 2.96
C SER A 71 5.98 -14.47 4.20
N ARG A 72 6.76 -13.39 4.03
CA ARG A 72 7.46 -12.73 5.13
C ARG A 72 6.51 -11.79 5.89
N VAL A 73 6.35 -12.07 7.18
CA VAL A 73 5.60 -11.19 8.11
C VAL A 73 6.41 -9.93 8.43
N CYS A 74 5.77 -8.77 8.38
CA CYS A 74 6.38 -7.46 8.67
C CYS A 74 5.32 -6.41 9.05
N GLY A 75 5.72 -5.20 9.42
CA GLY A 75 4.79 -4.09 9.71
C GLY A 75 4.46 -3.27 8.47
N SER A 76 5.41 -3.17 7.54
CA SER A 76 5.24 -2.48 6.27
C SER A 76 6.33 -2.83 5.27
N VAL A 77 6.07 -2.51 4.00
CA VAL A 77 7.04 -2.61 2.90
C VAL A 77 7.17 -1.26 2.21
N PHE A 78 8.41 -0.81 2.00
CA PHE A 78 8.74 0.24 1.04
C PHE A 78 9.19 -0.42 -0.27
N CYS A 79 8.47 -0.17 -1.34
CA CYS A 79 8.73 -0.77 -2.65
C CYS A 79 8.61 0.29 -3.76
N LEU A 80 8.63 -0.17 -5.01
CA LEU A 80 8.48 0.66 -6.20
C LEU A 80 7.21 0.28 -6.96
N ILE A 81 6.57 1.26 -7.59
CA ILE A 81 5.63 1.04 -8.69
C ILE A 81 6.07 1.96 -9.82
N HIS A 82 6.47 1.39 -10.96
CA HIS A 82 7.08 2.14 -12.08
C HIS A 82 8.27 3.01 -11.62
N GLY A 83 9.13 2.45 -10.76
CA GLY A 83 10.26 3.18 -10.16
C GLY A 83 9.90 4.28 -9.14
N ARG A 84 8.61 4.49 -8.82
CA ARG A 84 8.19 5.49 -7.83
C ARG A 84 8.08 4.86 -6.43
N PRO A 85 8.65 5.48 -5.38
CA PRO A 85 8.56 4.97 -4.01
C PRO A 85 7.13 4.90 -3.47
N VAL A 86 6.77 3.72 -2.95
CA VAL A 86 5.46 3.41 -2.37
C VAL A 86 5.64 2.80 -1.00
N TYR A 87 4.71 3.12 -0.10
CA TYR A 87 4.57 2.54 1.23
C TYR A 87 3.33 1.64 1.26
N VAL A 88 3.51 0.37 1.65
CA VAL A 88 2.44 -0.62 1.74
C VAL A 88 2.34 -1.14 3.17
N THR A 89 1.13 -1.19 3.70
CA THR A 89 0.84 -1.68 5.05
C THR A 89 -0.54 -2.34 5.12
N GLU A 90 -0.87 -2.91 6.28
CA GLU A 90 -2.21 -3.44 6.56
C GLU A 90 -3.24 -2.30 6.66
N ALA A 91 -4.37 -2.49 5.99
CA ALA A 91 -5.50 -1.58 6.11
C ALA A 91 -6.27 -1.85 7.42
N ARG A 92 -6.93 -0.82 7.95
CA ARG A 92 -7.77 -0.95 9.15
C ARG A 92 -8.96 -1.86 8.82
N PHE A 93 -9.12 -2.92 9.62
CA PHE A 93 -10.12 -3.99 9.42
C PHE A 93 -9.77 -4.99 8.30
N GLY A 94 -8.48 -5.17 8.02
CA GLY A 94 -7.98 -6.16 7.08
C GLY A 94 -7.85 -5.61 5.64
N GLY A 95 -7.14 -6.37 4.82
CA GLY A 95 -6.66 -5.94 3.51
C GLY A 95 -5.34 -5.19 3.60
N THR A 96 -4.90 -4.68 2.45
CA THR A 96 -3.66 -3.92 2.31
C THR A 96 -3.95 -2.55 1.73
N VAL A 97 -3.14 -1.56 2.12
CA VAL A 97 -3.19 -0.21 1.59
C VAL A 97 -1.80 0.19 1.12
N ALA A 98 -1.73 0.67 -0.12
CA ALA A 98 -0.52 1.24 -0.70
C ALA A 98 -0.72 2.74 -0.93
N GLN A 99 0.27 3.55 -0.59
CA GLN A 99 0.25 5.00 -0.73
C GLN A 99 1.60 5.51 -1.26
N PRO A 100 1.64 6.65 -1.97
CA PRO A 100 2.90 7.32 -2.26
C PRO A 100 3.71 7.55 -0.98
N LEU A 101 5.02 7.30 -1.04
CA LEU A 101 5.87 7.53 0.11
C LEU A 101 6.01 9.04 0.40
N THR A 102 5.42 9.49 1.50
CA THR A 102 5.63 10.82 2.07
C THR A 102 6.64 10.80 3.23
N SER A 103 7.17 11.97 3.61
CA SER A 103 8.11 12.16 4.73
C SER A 103 7.55 11.69 6.09
N SER A 104 6.23 11.67 6.26
CA SER A 104 5.56 11.24 7.49
C SER A 104 5.62 9.73 7.74
N HIS A 105 5.94 8.90 6.74
CA HIS A 105 6.11 7.45 6.95
C HIS A 105 7.49 7.09 7.53
N ALA A 106 8.37 8.07 7.72
CA ALA A 106 9.73 7.85 8.24
C ALA A 106 9.79 7.64 9.76
N VAL A 107 8.69 7.81 10.50
CA VAL A 107 8.71 7.81 11.97
C VAL A 107 7.51 7.06 12.54
N GLY A 108 7.74 5.91 13.19
CA GLY A 108 6.73 5.23 13.99
C GLY A 108 7.23 3.92 14.62
N MET A 109 7.05 3.79 15.94
CA MET A 109 7.20 2.53 16.69
C MET A 109 6.23 1.47 16.14
N GLN A 110 6.76 0.49 15.42
CA GLN A 110 6.02 -0.71 14.99
C GLN A 110 6.57 -1.90 15.77
N LEU A 111 5.68 -2.82 16.19
CA LEU A 111 6.06 -4.10 16.81
C LEU A 111 6.81 -5.02 15.84
N TYR A 112 6.73 -4.74 14.53
CA TYR A 112 7.32 -5.50 13.44
C TYR A 112 8.19 -4.59 12.56
N ASP A 113 9.20 -5.18 11.92
CA ASP A 113 10.15 -4.47 11.06
C ASP A 113 9.45 -3.80 9.87
N ASN A 114 9.99 -2.64 9.47
CA ASN A 114 9.70 -2.04 8.17
C ASN A 114 10.73 -2.55 7.17
N VAL A 115 10.28 -3.09 6.04
CA VAL A 115 11.17 -3.69 5.03
C VAL A 115 11.36 -2.70 3.89
N ASP A 116 12.60 -2.24 3.67
CA ASP A 116 12.93 -1.38 2.53
C ASP A 116 13.48 -2.21 1.36
N LEU A 117 12.65 -2.45 0.36
CA LEU A 117 12.98 -3.22 -0.84
C LEU A 117 13.33 -2.34 -2.03
N ARG A 118 13.40 -1.02 -1.87
CA ARG A 118 13.62 -0.11 -3.02
C ARG A 118 15.06 -0.13 -3.53
N ARG A 119 15.99 -0.60 -2.70
CA ARG A 119 17.42 -0.65 -3.05
C ARG A 119 17.68 -1.93 -3.81
N ARG A 120 18.52 -1.83 -4.84
CA ARG A 120 19.08 -3.01 -5.52
C ARG A 120 19.97 -3.79 -4.57
N THR A 121 19.94 -5.10 -4.68
CA THR A 121 20.89 -5.95 -3.96
C THR A 121 22.24 -5.82 -4.67
N THR A 122 23.19 -5.10 -4.07
CA THR A 122 24.56 -5.06 -4.60
C THR A 122 25.21 -6.42 -4.40
N SER A 123 25.47 -7.14 -5.50
CA SER A 123 26.33 -8.34 -5.51
C SER A 123 27.78 -8.01 -5.14
#